data_AF-A0A7K1F340-F1
#
_entry.id   AF-A0A7K1F340-F1
#
_cell.length_a   1.000
_cell.length_b   1.000
_cell.length_c   1.000
_cell.angle_alpha   90.00
_cell.angle_beta   90.00
_cell.angle_gamma   90.00
#
_symmetry.space_group_name_H-M   'P 1'
#
loop_
_entity.id
_entity.type
_entity.pdbx_description
1 polymer ?
#
loop_
_entity_poly.entity_id
_entity_poly.type
_entity_poly.pdbx_seq_one_letter_code
_entity_poly.pdbx_strand_id
1 'polypeptide(L)'
;MTLLHEPDYGTPAVKSDIEVELVIDGMPTRVPAGTSVMRAAALLGTAVPKLCATDSLEAFGSCRLCLVEIDGKKGTPASCTTPCEPGMVVHTQTPKLEKMRRGVMELYISDHPLDCLTCPANGDCELQDMAGVVGLRDVRYGLEGANHLDAPTDDSNPYFSFDESKCIACSRCVRACDEVQGTFALTIEGRGFDSKVSPGGTDFMSSDCVSCGACVQACPTSTLQEKTVIQIGIPTRTVETTCAYCGVGCSFKA
;
A
#
# COMPACT_ATOMS: atom_id res chain seq x y z
N MET A 1 -2.00 -26.48 -5.77
CA MET A 1 -2.45 -25.10 -6.06
C MET A 1 -1.56 -24.19 -5.24
N THR A 2 -0.86 -23.27 -5.89
CA THR A 2 0.02 -22.28 -5.24
C THR A 2 -0.82 -21.12 -4.68
N LEU A 3 -0.19 -20.19 -3.95
CA LEU A 3 -0.85 -18.93 -3.59
C LEU A 3 -1.33 -18.21 -4.86
N LEU A 4 -2.55 -17.69 -4.80
CA LEU A 4 -3.13 -16.86 -5.85
C LEU A 4 -2.82 -15.39 -5.56
N HIS A 5 -1.96 -14.78 -6.38
CA HIS A 5 -1.70 -13.34 -6.33
C HIS A 5 -2.49 -12.63 -7.41
N GLU A 6 -3.41 -11.75 -7.00
CA GLU A 6 -4.13 -10.89 -7.93
C GLU A 6 -3.26 -9.70 -8.34
N PRO A 7 -3.32 -9.28 -9.61
CA PRO A 7 -2.64 -8.08 -10.04
C PRO A 7 -3.34 -6.86 -9.41
N ASP A 8 -2.60 -6.11 -8.61
CA ASP A 8 -3.02 -4.79 -8.15
C ASP A 8 -2.55 -3.73 -9.16
N TYR A 9 -3.49 -3.02 -9.78
CA TYR A 9 -3.19 -1.99 -10.78
C TYR A 9 -2.90 -0.60 -10.19
N GLY A 10 -2.96 -0.44 -8.88
CA GLY A 10 -2.52 0.72 -8.10
C GLY A 10 -3.54 1.83 -7.96
N THR A 11 -4.42 2.02 -8.95
CA THR A 11 -5.60 2.88 -8.80
C THR A 11 -6.83 2.20 -9.41
N PRO A 12 -8.05 2.60 -8.98
CA PRO A 12 -9.28 2.02 -9.50
C PRO A 12 -9.41 2.20 -11.02
N ALA A 13 -10.19 1.32 -11.64
CA ALA A 13 -10.49 1.41 -13.06
C ALA A 13 -11.40 2.60 -13.35
N VAL A 14 -11.03 3.45 -14.32
CA VAL A 14 -11.89 4.53 -14.81
C VAL A 14 -12.68 4.04 -16.01
N LYS A 15 -13.98 4.30 -16.01
CA LYS A 15 -14.87 4.08 -17.17
C LYS A 15 -15.11 5.42 -17.85
N SER A 16 -14.72 5.52 -19.12
CA SER A 16 -14.91 6.72 -19.94
C SER A 16 -15.07 6.32 -21.40
N ASP A 17 -15.91 7.03 -22.13
CA ASP A 17 -16.09 6.88 -23.58
C ASP A 17 -14.99 7.61 -24.39
N ILE A 18 -14.17 8.40 -23.72
CA ILE A 18 -13.05 9.14 -24.31
C ILE A 18 -11.76 8.39 -23.97
N GLU A 19 -10.97 8.08 -25.00
CA GLU A 19 -9.65 7.48 -24.83
C GLU A 19 -8.53 8.53 -24.96
N VAL A 20 -7.43 8.29 -24.25
CA VAL A 20 -6.22 9.11 -24.28
C VAL A 20 -5.05 8.25 -24.73
N GLU A 21 -4.31 8.73 -25.73
CA GLU A 21 -3.08 8.10 -26.22
C GLU A 21 -1.84 8.76 -25.60
N LEU A 22 -0.91 7.93 -25.13
CA LEU A 22 0.34 8.35 -24.52
C LEU A 22 1.43 7.31 -24.76
N VAL A 23 2.67 7.61 -24.37
CA VAL A 23 3.82 6.70 -24.46
C VAL A 23 4.39 6.49 -23.06
N ILE A 24 4.52 5.24 -22.63
CA ILE A 24 5.14 4.88 -21.34
C ILE A 24 6.35 3.99 -21.64
N ASP A 25 7.55 4.42 -21.26
CA ASP A 25 8.81 3.72 -21.50
C ASP A 25 9.01 3.30 -22.97
N GLY A 26 8.61 4.18 -23.89
CA GLY A 26 8.68 3.95 -25.33
C GLY A 26 7.55 3.09 -25.90
N MET A 27 6.64 2.58 -25.08
CA MET A 27 5.48 1.80 -25.53
C MET A 27 4.26 2.71 -25.74
N PRO A 28 3.72 2.81 -26.97
CA PRO A 28 2.44 3.49 -27.21
C PRO A 28 1.31 2.76 -26.49
N THR A 29 0.47 3.52 -25.80
CA THR A 29 -0.65 2.97 -25.03
C THR A 29 -1.87 3.88 -25.15
N ARG A 30 -3.03 3.27 -24.95
CA ARG A 30 -4.31 3.93 -24.98
C ARG A 30 -5.15 3.48 -23.79
N VAL A 31 -5.67 4.44 -23.05
CA VAL A 31 -6.46 4.19 -21.84
C VAL A 31 -7.65 5.14 -21.76
N PRO A 32 -8.73 4.80 -21.01
CA PRO A 32 -9.82 5.72 -20.75
C PRO A 32 -9.33 7.03 -20.11
N ALA A 33 -9.87 8.16 -20.54
CA ALA A 33 -9.57 9.47 -19.96
C ALA A 33 -9.85 9.48 -18.46
N GLY A 34 -8.92 10.03 -17.68
CA GLY A 34 -8.96 10.00 -16.20
C GLY A 34 -8.17 8.85 -15.58
N THR A 35 -7.79 7.82 -16.37
CA THR A 35 -6.89 6.76 -15.89
C THR A 35 -5.57 7.35 -15.39
N SER A 36 -5.07 6.90 -14.24
CA SER A 36 -3.78 7.32 -13.71
C SER A 36 -2.62 6.75 -14.53
N VAL A 37 -1.49 7.46 -14.54
CA VAL A 37 -0.24 6.96 -15.15
C VAL A 37 0.19 5.63 -14.52
N MET A 38 -0.04 5.44 -13.20
CA MET A 38 0.25 4.18 -12.50
C MET A 38 -0.53 3.01 -13.10
N ARG A 39 -1.85 3.16 -13.24
CA ARG A 39 -2.71 2.12 -13.80
C ARG A 39 -2.38 1.85 -15.26
N ALA A 40 -2.15 2.90 -16.05
CA ALA A 40 -1.76 2.76 -17.45
C ALA A 40 -0.45 1.97 -17.61
N ALA A 41 0.55 2.25 -16.76
CA ALA A 41 1.81 1.48 -16.74
C ALA A 41 1.57 0.02 -16.34
N ALA A 42 0.75 -0.23 -15.30
CA ALA A 42 0.44 -1.58 -14.85
C ALA A 42 -0.29 -2.42 -15.92
N LEU A 43 -1.19 -1.80 -16.70
CA LEU A 43 -1.87 -2.47 -17.84
C LEU A 43 -0.90 -2.88 -18.96
N LEU A 44 0.25 -2.22 -19.08
CA LEU A 44 1.33 -2.59 -20.01
C LEU A 44 2.30 -3.64 -19.44
N GLY A 45 2.10 -4.06 -18.19
CA GLY A 45 3.03 -4.93 -17.47
C GLY A 45 4.21 -4.19 -16.85
N THR A 46 4.24 -2.85 -16.87
CA THR A 46 5.25 -2.05 -16.18
C THR A 46 4.83 -1.79 -14.74
N ALA A 47 5.46 -2.49 -13.79
CA ALA A 47 5.22 -2.31 -12.36
C ALA A 47 5.99 -1.08 -11.82
N VAL A 48 5.27 0.03 -11.59
CA VAL A 48 5.83 1.20 -10.89
C VAL A 48 5.79 0.97 -9.37
N PRO A 49 6.90 1.12 -8.62
CA PRO A 49 6.94 0.90 -7.18
C PRO A 49 5.89 1.72 -6.41
N LYS A 50 5.17 1.08 -5.48
CA LYS A 50 4.07 1.68 -4.71
C LYS A 50 3.92 1.02 -3.34
N LEU A 51 3.36 1.76 -2.37
CA LEU A 51 3.03 1.25 -1.03
C LEU A 51 1.63 1.72 -0.57
N CYS A 52 1.32 3.00 -0.79
CA CYS A 52 0.06 3.60 -0.35
C CYS A 52 -1.08 3.50 -1.38
N ALA A 53 -0.85 2.87 -2.53
CA ALA A 53 -1.77 2.86 -3.66
C ALA A 53 -2.15 1.42 -4.00
N THR A 54 -3.44 1.15 -4.08
CA THR A 54 -4.05 -0.14 -4.42
C THR A 54 -5.28 0.14 -5.28
N ASP A 55 -5.67 -0.76 -6.18
CA ASP A 55 -6.86 -0.56 -7.02
C ASP A 55 -8.20 -0.75 -6.30
N SER A 56 -8.16 -1.19 -5.04
CA SER A 56 -9.31 -1.25 -4.14
C SER A 56 -9.66 0.08 -3.47
N LEU A 57 -8.78 1.09 -3.57
CA LEU A 57 -8.92 2.40 -2.93
C LEU A 57 -8.57 3.50 -3.92
N GLU A 58 -9.12 4.70 -3.79
CA GLU A 58 -8.72 5.88 -4.57
C GLU A 58 -7.20 6.24 -4.48
N ALA A 59 -6.72 7.18 -5.27
CA ALA A 59 -5.33 7.62 -5.18
C ALA A 59 -5.09 8.59 -4.00
N PHE A 60 -3.99 8.42 -3.26
CA PHE A 60 -3.66 9.27 -2.09
C PHE A 60 -2.33 10.02 -2.20
N GLY A 61 -1.28 9.37 -2.73
CA GLY A 61 0.02 10.01 -2.96
C GLY A 61 0.93 10.19 -1.73
N SER A 62 0.69 9.47 -0.63
CA SER A 62 1.51 9.52 0.59
C SER A 62 2.94 9.02 0.37
N CYS A 63 3.12 7.82 -0.20
CA CYS A 63 4.43 7.14 -0.13
C CYS A 63 5.56 7.74 -0.96
N ARG A 64 5.24 8.58 -1.96
CA ARG A 64 6.21 9.16 -2.91
C ARG A 64 7.16 8.15 -3.55
N LEU A 65 6.79 6.87 -3.63
CA LEU A 65 7.61 5.83 -4.28
C LEU A 65 7.34 5.72 -5.78
N CYS A 66 6.11 6.03 -6.19
CA CYS A 66 5.63 5.95 -7.57
C CYS A 66 5.97 7.18 -8.42
N LEU A 67 7.08 7.85 -8.13
CA LEU A 67 7.52 9.01 -8.90
C LEU A 67 7.86 8.59 -10.33
N VAL A 68 7.54 9.44 -11.29
CA VAL A 68 7.88 9.25 -12.71
C VAL A 68 8.46 10.54 -13.29
N GLU A 69 9.16 10.45 -14.42
CA GLU A 69 9.54 11.61 -15.21
C GLU A 69 8.60 11.72 -16.42
N ILE A 70 8.16 12.94 -16.73
CA ILE A 70 7.23 13.19 -17.83
C ILE A 70 7.80 14.34 -18.66
N ASP A 71 7.97 14.13 -19.96
CA ASP A 71 8.53 15.14 -20.85
C ASP A 71 7.69 16.42 -20.81
N GLY A 72 8.36 17.57 -20.69
CA GLY A 72 7.71 18.88 -20.57
C GLY A 72 7.13 19.21 -19.19
N LYS A 73 7.05 18.27 -18.23
CA LYS A 73 6.66 18.55 -16.84
C LYS A 73 7.87 18.74 -15.93
N LYS A 74 7.78 19.70 -15.01
CA LYS A 74 8.85 19.94 -14.02
C LYS A 74 8.75 18.94 -12.87
N GLY A 75 9.91 18.56 -12.34
CA GLY A 75 10.00 17.69 -11.16
C GLY A 75 9.74 16.23 -11.48
N THR A 76 9.22 15.49 -10.50
CA THR A 76 8.91 14.06 -10.60
C THR A 76 7.53 13.79 -9.97
N PRO A 77 6.44 13.99 -10.74
CA PRO A 77 5.10 13.78 -10.21
C PRO A 77 4.87 12.31 -9.82
N ALA A 78 3.91 12.08 -8.91
CA ALA A 78 3.51 10.74 -8.52
C ALA A 78 2.55 10.16 -9.55
N SER A 79 2.81 8.96 -10.06
CA SER A 79 1.99 8.34 -11.10
C SER A 79 0.59 7.95 -10.63
N CYS A 80 0.39 7.68 -9.33
CA CYS A 80 -0.92 7.36 -8.78
C CYS A 80 -1.91 8.54 -8.85
N THR A 81 -1.44 9.77 -8.67
CA THR A 81 -2.29 10.97 -8.66
C THR A 81 -2.20 11.79 -9.95
N THR A 82 -1.48 11.30 -10.96
CA THR A 82 -1.33 11.99 -12.25
C THR A 82 -2.20 11.28 -13.29
N PRO A 83 -3.28 11.92 -13.79
CA PRO A 83 -4.05 11.40 -14.91
C PRO A 83 -3.23 11.39 -16.21
N CYS A 84 -3.51 10.42 -17.09
CA CYS A 84 -2.97 10.39 -18.44
C CYS A 84 -3.53 11.55 -19.27
N GLU A 85 -2.65 12.21 -20.05
CA GLU A 85 -3.00 13.30 -20.97
C GLU A 85 -2.55 12.93 -22.41
N PRO A 86 -3.23 13.41 -23.45
CA PRO A 86 -2.87 13.10 -24.83
C PRO A 86 -1.43 13.51 -25.17
N GLY A 87 -0.68 12.61 -25.79
CA GLY A 87 0.70 12.86 -26.21
C GLY A 87 1.71 12.88 -25.06
N MET A 88 1.31 12.51 -23.84
CA MET A 88 2.22 12.41 -22.70
C MET A 88 3.31 11.36 -22.97
N VAL A 89 4.56 11.68 -22.64
CA VAL A 89 5.69 10.73 -22.69
C VAL A 89 6.21 10.54 -21.27
N VAL A 90 6.08 9.33 -20.75
CA VAL A 90 6.41 8.96 -19.36
C VAL A 90 7.61 8.03 -19.34
N HIS A 91 8.54 8.31 -18.43
CA HIS A 91 9.67 7.45 -18.09
C HIS A 91 9.50 6.97 -16.65
N THR A 92 9.41 5.65 -16.45
CA THR A 92 9.15 5.05 -15.13
C THR A 92 10.42 4.65 -14.40
N GLN A 93 11.55 4.53 -15.12
CA GLN A 93 12.85 4.14 -14.58
C GLN A 93 13.95 5.02 -15.17
N THR A 94 14.51 5.90 -14.34
CA THR A 94 15.67 6.74 -14.68
C THR A 94 16.63 6.76 -13.50
N PRO A 95 17.92 7.09 -13.69
CA PRO A 95 18.88 7.18 -12.58
C PRO A 95 18.45 8.15 -11.47
N LYS A 96 17.73 9.21 -11.83
CA LYS A 96 17.19 10.19 -10.89
C LYS A 96 16.05 9.58 -10.06
N LEU A 97 15.12 8.87 -10.70
CA LEU A 97 14.02 8.17 -10.01
C LEU A 97 14.55 7.09 -9.07
N GLU A 98 15.54 6.31 -9.49
CA GLU A 98 16.18 5.31 -8.64
C GLU A 98 16.78 5.92 -7.38
N LYS A 99 17.51 7.04 -7.51
CA LYS A 99 18.10 7.73 -6.36
C LYS A 99 17.02 8.23 -5.39
N MET A 100 15.94 8.81 -5.91
CA MET A 100 14.85 9.31 -5.06
C MET A 100 14.10 8.17 -4.36
N ARG A 101 13.77 7.09 -5.08
CA ARG A 101 13.09 5.93 -4.52
C ARG A 101 13.91 5.24 -3.43
N ARG A 102 15.22 5.09 -3.65
CA ARG A 102 16.14 4.60 -2.62
C ARG A 102 16.17 5.52 -1.40
N GLY A 103 16.24 6.83 -1.59
CA GLY A 103 16.18 7.79 -0.48
C GLY A 103 14.86 7.74 0.30
N VAL A 104 13.72 7.61 -0.40
CA VAL A 104 12.40 7.44 0.25
C VAL A 104 12.36 6.15 1.08
N MET A 105 12.81 5.03 0.51
CA MET A 105 12.86 3.77 1.24
C MET A 105 13.85 3.80 2.41
N GLU A 106 14.97 4.49 2.25
CA GLU A 106 15.93 4.71 3.34
C GLU A 106 15.29 5.44 4.52
N LEU A 107 14.46 6.46 4.26
CA LEU A 107 13.70 7.16 5.30
C LEU A 107 12.65 6.26 5.96
N TYR A 108 11.95 5.43 5.18
CA TYR A 108 11.02 4.46 5.76
C TYR A 108 11.72 3.46 6.69
N ILE A 109 12.83 2.88 6.27
CA ILE A 109 13.54 1.87 7.06
C ILE A 109 14.25 2.49 8.27
N SER A 110 14.58 3.78 8.24
CA SER A 110 15.14 4.47 9.41
C SER A 110 14.19 4.54 10.61
N ASP A 111 12.90 4.33 10.38
CA ASP A 111 11.83 4.37 11.39
C ASP A 111 11.00 3.07 11.40
N HIS A 112 11.61 1.94 11.01
CA HIS A 112 10.94 0.64 10.94
C HIS A 112 11.80 -0.44 11.60
N PRO A 113 11.22 -1.36 12.40
CA PRO A 113 11.99 -2.41 13.05
C PRO A 113 12.59 -3.37 12.01
N LEU A 114 13.84 -3.80 12.26
CA LEU A 114 14.58 -4.70 11.38
C LEU A 114 14.34 -6.18 11.75
N ASP A 115 13.07 -6.53 12.01
CA ASP A 115 12.65 -7.85 12.46
C ASP A 115 12.09 -8.73 11.33
N CYS A 116 12.35 -8.38 10.06
CA CYS A 116 11.74 -9.02 8.89
C CYS A 116 11.80 -10.56 8.91
N LEU A 117 12.88 -11.17 9.40
CA LEU A 117 13.02 -12.63 9.44
C LEU A 117 12.19 -13.31 10.55
N THR A 118 11.71 -12.54 11.52
CA THR A 118 10.85 -12.99 12.61
C THR A 118 9.46 -12.36 12.55
N CYS A 119 9.20 -11.54 11.53
CA CYS A 119 7.94 -10.85 11.31
C CYS A 119 6.88 -11.80 10.71
N PRO A 120 5.62 -11.76 11.18
CA PRO A 120 4.54 -12.60 10.65
C PRO A 120 4.26 -12.43 9.16
N ALA A 121 4.52 -11.24 8.59
CA ALA A 121 4.32 -10.92 7.18
C ALA A 121 5.55 -11.20 6.29
N ASN A 122 6.56 -11.95 6.77
CA ASN A 122 7.78 -12.20 5.99
C ASN A 122 7.54 -12.95 4.67
N GLY A 123 7.64 -12.26 3.53
CA GLY A 123 7.29 -12.80 2.22
C GLY A 123 5.85 -12.51 1.78
N ASP A 124 5.10 -11.73 2.56
CA ASP A 124 3.80 -11.13 2.22
C ASP A 124 3.74 -9.66 2.68
N CYS A 125 4.87 -8.96 2.56
CA CYS A 125 5.04 -7.57 3.01
C CYS A 125 5.48 -6.70 1.83
N GLU A 126 4.60 -5.80 1.37
CA GLU A 126 4.89 -4.91 0.25
C GLU A 126 6.07 -3.97 0.57
N LEU A 127 6.27 -3.57 1.82
CA LEU A 127 7.43 -2.75 2.22
C LEU A 127 8.76 -3.50 1.99
N GLN A 128 8.80 -4.79 2.35
CA GLN A 128 9.96 -5.66 2.14
C GLN A 128 10.26 -5.81 0.65
N ASP A 129 9.23 -6.10 -0.15
CA ASP A 129 9.36 -6.25 -1.60
C ASP A 129 9.84 -4.96 -2.25
N MET A 130 9.25 -3.83 -1.89
CA MET A 130 9.62 -2.53 -2.45
C MET A 130 11.04 -2.12 -2.06
N ALA A 131 11.51 -2.43 -0.86
CA ALA A 131 12.91 -2.23 -0.48
C ALA A 131 13.87 -3.04 -1.39
N GLY A 132 13.49 -4.27 -1.72
CA GLY A 132 14.19 -5.12 -2.68
C GLY A 132 14.19 -4.53 -4.09
N VAL A 133 13.01 -4.16 -4.60
CA VAL A 133 12.79 -3.63 -5.96
C VAL A 133 13.57 -2.34 -6.21
N VAL A 134 13.60 -1.40 -5.25
CA VAL A 134 14.37 -0.15 -5.44
C VAL A 134 15.87 -0.33 -5.23
N GLY A 135 16.30 -1.49 -4.75
CA GLY A 135 17.71 -1.77 -4.51
C GLY A 135 18.27 -1.05 -3.29
N LEU A 136 17.52 -0.95 -2.18
CA LEU A 136 18.05 -0.44 -0.92
C LEU A 136 19.09 -1.43 -0.36
N ARG A 137 20.30 -0.95 -0.01
CA ARG A 137 21.42 -1.80 0.43
C ARG A 137 22.09 -1.32 1.71
N ASP A 138 21.83 -0.10 2.11
CA ASP A 138 22.41 0.54 3.28
C ASP A 138 21.43 1.62 3.76
N VAL A 139 21.41 1.88 5.07
CA VAL A 139 20.61 2.94 5.68
C VAL A 139 21.55 3.80 6.51
N ARG A 140 21.75 5.04 6.09
CA ARG A 140 22.72 5.96 6.71
C ARG A 140 22.20 6.56 8.01
N TYR A 141 20.89 6.53 8.19
CA TYR A 141 20.22 6.97 9.41
C TYR A 141 20.18 5.79 10.38
N GLY A 142 21.01 5.82 11.42
CA GLY A 142 20.95 4.83 12.49
C GLY A 142 19.66 4.97 13.31
N LEU A 143 19.43 4.04 14.25
CA LEU A 143 18.24 4.02 15.11
C LEU A 143 18.35 4.90 16.37
N GLU A 144 19.42 5.70 16.48
CA GLU A 144 19.64 6.58 17.64
C GLU A 144 18.79 7.86 17.60
N GLY A 145 18.22 8.19 16.43
CA GLY A 145 17.34 9.35 16.24
C GLY A 145 15.92 9.12 16.73
N ALA A 146 15.06 10.13 16.57
CA ALA A 146 13.62 9.99 16.82
C ALA A 146 13.04 8.90 15.92
N ASN A 147 12.30 7.97 16.52
CA ASN A 147 11.66 6.84 15.86
C ASN A 147 10.43 6.38 16.65
N HIS A 148 9.66 5.46 16.09
CA HIS A 148 8.44 4.87 16.66
C HIS A 148 8.62 3.40 17.05
N LEU A 149 9.87 2.93 17.23
CA LEU A 149 10.14 1.50 17.46
C LEU A 149 9.63 0.97 18.80
N ASP A 150 9.33 1.87 19.74
CA ASP A 150 8.76 1.56 21.06
C ASP A 150 7.23 1.77 21.12
N ALA A 151 6.59 2.07 19.98
CA ALA A 151 5.16 2.26 19.92
C ALA A 151 4.40 0.99 20.36
N PRO A 152 3.25 1.15 21.05
CA PRO A 152 2.56 0.03 21.68
C PRO A 152 1.91 -0.89 20.65
N THR A 153 1.65 -2.13 21.10
CA THR A 153 0.78 -3.07 20.39
C THR A 153 -0.59 -3.10 21.04
N ASP A 154 -1.65 -2.95 20.26
CA ASP A 154 -3.02 -3.21 20.68
C ASP A 154 -3.47 -4.62 20.27
N ASP A 155 -3.64 -5.47 21.28
CA ASP A 155 -4.11 -6.85 21.17
C ASP A 155 -5.55 -7.04 21.66
N SER A 156 -6.30 -5.97 21.89
CA SER A 156 -7.67 -6.01 22.40
C SER A 156 -8.57 -6.88 21.51
N ASN A 157 -8.43 -6.79 20.18
CA ASN A 157 -9.26 -7.54 19.24
C ASN A 157 -8.87 -9.03 19.21
N PRO A 158 -9.83 -9.97 19.26
CA PRO A 158 -9.50 -11.39 19.28
C PRO A 158 -8.98 -11.93 17.94
N TYR A 159 -9.18 -11.23 16.82
CA TYR A 159 -8.88 -11.73 15.48
C TYR A 159 -7.59 -11.18 14.87
N PHE A 160 -7.23 -9.94 15.16
CA PHE A 160 -6.04 -9.28 14.64
C PHE A 160 -5.32 -8.49 15.74
N SER A 161 -4.07 -8.16 15.49
CA SER A 161 -3.21 -7.33 16.33
C SER A 161 -2.84 -6.05 15.59
N PHE A 162 -2.66 -4.95 16.32
CA PHE A 162 -2.19 -3.67 15.80
C PHE A 162 -0.86 -3.28 16.42
N ASP A 163 0.25 -3.51 15.71
CA ASP A 163 1.61 -3.15 16.10
C ASP A 163 2.02 -1.81 15.45
N GLU A 164 1.85 -0.72 16.20
CA GLU A 164 2.10 0.65 15.73
C GLU A 164 3.55 0.85 15.26
N SER A 165 4.51 0.14 15.84
CA SER A 165 5.94 0.29 15.55
C SER A 165 6.32 -0.01 14.09
N LYS A 166 5.45 -0.73 13.38
CA LYS A 166 5.63 -1.12 11.98
C LYS A 166 4.90 -0.20 10.99
N CYS A 167 4.19 0.81 11.49
CA CYS A 167 3.32 1.64 10.67
C CYS A 167 4.13 2.60 9.79
N ILE A 168 3.79 2.67 8.51
CA ILE A 168 4.41 3.60 7.54
C ILE A 168 3.53 4.81 7.19
N ALA A 169 2.46 5.04 7.98
CA ALA A 169 1.48 6.12 7.80
C ALA A 169 0.93 6.25 6.34
N CYS A 170 0.78 5.12 5.64
CA CYS A 170 0.30 5.12 4.25
C CYS A 170 -1.19 5.46 4.09
N SER A 171 -1.94 5.41 5.20
CA SER A 171 -3.39 5.65 5.30
C SER A 171 -4.28 4.63 4.57
N ARG A 172 -3.76 3.50 4.10
CA ARG A 172 -4.58 2.44 3.47
C ARG A 172 -5.67 1.90 4.41
N CYS A 173 -5.34 1.68 5.68
CA CYS A 173 -6.29 1.20 6.68
C CYS A 173 -7.44 2.18 6.96
N VAL A 174 -7.12 3.47 7.15
CA VAL A 174 -8.11 4.55 7.33
C VAL A 174 -9.04 4.62 6.12
N ARG A 175 -8.46 4.61 4.93
CA ARG A 175 -9.18 4.70 3.67
C ARG A 175 -10.03 3.46 3.37
N ALA A 176 -9.56 2.26 3.70
CA ALA A 176 -10.39 1.06 3.60
C ALA A 176 -11.57 1.10 4.58
N CYS A 177 -11.38 1.63 5.78
CA CYS A 177 -12.44 1.80 6.77
C CYS A 177 -13.52 2.82 6.32
N ASP A 178 -13.11 3.84 5.56
CA ASP A 178 -13.97 4.88 4.98
C ASP A 178 -14.60 4.42 3.65
N GLU A 179 -13.78 4.22 2.62
CA GLU A 179 -14.21 4.03 1.23
C GLU A 179 -14.87 2.66 0.97
N VAL A 180 -14.49 1.63 1.73
CA VAL A 180 -15.00 0.26 1.54
C VAL A 180 -16.05 -0.11 2.58
N GLN A 181 -15.72 0.05 3.87
CA GLN A 181 -16.63 -0.31 4.95
C GLN A 181 -17.65 0.78 5.30
N GLY A 182 -17.28 2.06 5.19
CA GLY A 182 -18.15 3.20 5.48
C GLY A 182 -18.41 3.47 6.98
N THR A 183 -17.59 2.93 7.89
CA THR A 183 -17.82 3.08 9.35
C THR A 183 -16.97 4.18 9.99
N PHE A 184 -15.93 4.66 9.31
CA PHE A 184 -15.09 5.78 9.78
C PHE A 184 -14.48 5.57 11.18
N ALA A 185 -14.22 4.32 11.57
CA ALA A 185 -13.70 3.97 12.89
C ALA A 185 -12.19 4.25 13.05
N LEU A 186 -11.48 4.57 11.95
CA LEU A 186 -10.04 4.84 11.96
C LEU A 186 -9.77 6.27 11.49
N THR A 187 -8.77 6.90 12.09
CA THR A 187 -8.26 8.22 11.69
C THR A 187 -6.73 8.27 11.78
N ILE A 188 -6.15 9.37 11.29
CA ILE A 188 -4.77 9.76 11.61
C ILE A 188 -4.84 10.81 12.72
N GLU A 189 -4.27 10.47 13.87
CA GLU A 189 -4.10 11.37 15.01
C GLU A 189 -2.69 11.98 14.97
N GLY A 190 -2.53 13.20 15.47
CA GLY A 190 -1.23 13.89 15.50
C GLY A 190 -0.93 14.68 14.23
N ARG A 191 0.34 15.06 14.05
CA ARG A 191 0.79 15.88 12.91
C ARG A 191 2.26 15.64 12.61
N GLY A 192 2.59 15.55 11.32
CA GLY A 192 3.97 15.44 10.87
C GLY A 192 4.54 14.10 11.28
N PHE A 193 5.69 14.11 11.96
CA PHE A 193 6.33 12.88 12.44
C PHE A 193 5.46 12.15 13.47
N ASP A 194 4.76 12.88 14.35
CA ASP A 194 3.89 12.31 15.39
C ASP A 194 2.54 11.77 14.85
N SER A 195 2.39 11.59 13.54
CA SER A 195 1.14 11.13 12.92
C SER A 195 0.99 9.62 13.06
N LYS A 196 -0.06 9.17 13.74
CA LYS A 196 -0.33 7.74 13.98
C LYS A 196 -1.74 7.34 13.59
N VAL A 197 -1.89 6.09 13.16
CA VAL A 197 -3.22 5.49 12.94
C VAL A 197 -3.85 5.26 14.31
N SER A 198 -5.09 5.67 14.50
CA SER A 198 -5.77 5.62 15.80
C SER A 198 -7.26 5.30 15.59
N PRO A 199 -7.85 4.37 16.36
CA PRO A 199 -9.29 4.10 16.32
C PRO A 199 -10.06 5.09 17.22
N GLY A 200 -9.76 6.39 17.10
CA GLY A 200 -10.39 7.45 17.90
C GLY A 200 -9.84 7.62 19.33
N GLY A 201 -8.58 7.25 19.56
CA GLY A 201 -7.92 7.40 20.87
C GLY A 201 -8.27 6.31 21.89
N THR A 202 -8.89 5.22 21.46
CA THR A 202 -9.16 4.02 22.28
C THR A 202 -8.40 2.81 21.75
N ASP A 203 -8.64 1.63 22.32
CA ASP A 203 -8.29 0.36 21.67
C ASP A 203 -9.32 -0.02 20.59
N PHE A 204 -8.97 -0.96 19.71
CA PHE A 204 -9.82 -1.41 18.61
C PHE A 204 -11.14 -2.02 19.07
N MET A 205 -11.16 -2.77 20.18
CA MET A 205 -12.38 -3.40 20.68
C MET A 205 -13.38 -2.43 21.29
N SER A 206 -12.90 -1.34 21.87
CA SER A 206 -13.72 -0.31 22.49
C SER A 206 -14.19 0.76 21.49
N SER A 207 -13.65 0.74 20.28
CA SER A 207 -13.99 1.67 19.19
C SER A 207 -15.25 1.25 18.41
N ASP A 208 -15.63 2.05 17.41
CA ASP A 208 -16.71 1.72 16.46
C ASP A 208 -16.33 0.61 15.44
N CYS A 209 -15.16 -0.01 15.57
CA CYS A 209 -14.70 -1.07 14.68
C CYS A 209 -15.57 -2.33 14.81
N VAL A 210 -16.15 -2.78 13.70
CA VAL A 210 -16.97 -4.00 13.62
C VAL A 210 -16.19 -5.25 13.18
N SER A 211 -14.86 -5.19 13.13
CA SER A 211 -13.97 -6.32 12.78
C SER A 211 -14.20 -6.93 11.38
N CYS A 212 -14.46 -6.09 10.37
CA CYS A 212 -14.64 -6.56 8.98
C CYS A 212 -13.34 -7.05 8.30
N GLY A 213 -12.17 -6.67 8.83
CA GLY A 213 -10.86 -7.07 8.30
C GLY A 213 -10.36 -6.27 7.09
N ALA A 214 -11.12 -5.31 6.56
CA ALA A 214 -10.71 -4.51 5.39
C ALA A 214 -9.40 -3.73 5.63
N CYS A 215 -9.18 -3.23 6.84
CA CYS A 215 -7.95 -2.54 7.21
C CYS A 215 -6.74 -3.49 7.32
N VAL A 216 -6.96 -4.74 7.75
CA VAL A 216 -5.94 -5.79 7.84
C VAL A 216 -5.52 -6.21 6.43
N GLN A 217 -6.49 -6.52 5.56
CA GLN A 217 -6.24 -6.86 4.16
C GLN A 217 -5.52 -5.75 3.39
N ALA A 218 -5.82 -4.49 3.72
CA ALA A 218 -5.21 -3.34 3.05
C ALA A 218 -3.85 -2.94 3.64
N CYS A 219 -3.37 -3.54 4.72
CA CYS A 219 -2.12 -3.14 5.37
C CYS A 219 -0.91 -3.68 4.60
N PRO A 220 0.00 -2.83 4.05
CA PRO A 220 1.15 -3.28 3.26
C PRO A 220 2.33 -3.78 4.11
N THR A 221 2.20 -3.71 5.43
CA THR A 221 3.18 -4.13 6.44
C THR A 221 2.49 -5.02 7.47
N SER A 222 3.23 -5.57 8.43
CA SER A 222 2.65 -6.35 9.54
C SER A 222 2.04 -5.48 10.66
N THR A 223 1.71 -4.20 10.40
CA THR A 223 1.11 -3.31 11.42
C THR A 223 -0.26 -3.80 11.86
N LEU A 224 -1.13 -4.15 10.91
CA LEU A 224 -2.40 -4.82 11.20
C LEU A 224 -2.29 -6.24 10.66
N GLN A 225 -2.33 -7.24 11.54
CA GLN A 225 -2.10 -8.64 11.17
C GLN A 225 -3.07 -9.58 11.89
N GLU A 226 -3.60 -10.57 11.17
CA GLU A 226 -4.39 -11.65 11.76
C GLU A 226 -3.58 -12.47 12.77
N LYS A 227 -4.14 -12.68 13.96
CA LYS A 227 -3.51 -13.48 15.02
C LYS A 227 -3.24 -14.92 14.59
N THR A 228 -4.04 -15.46 13.68
CA THR A 228 -3.81 -16.80 13.11
C THR A 228 -2.53 -16.87 12.28
N VAL A 229 -2.19 -15.81 11.52
CA VAL A 229 -0.92 -15.74 10.77
C VAL A 229 0.25 -15.64 11.73
N ILE A 230 0.12 -14.82 12.80
CA ILE A 230 1.12 -14.71 13.86
C ILE A 230 1.40 -16.08 14.52
N GLN A 231 0.36 -16.87 14.79
CA GLN A 231 0.47 -18.14 15.51
C GLN A 231 0.89 -19.32 14.64
N ILE A 232 0.43 -19.38 13.38
CA ILE A 232 0.54 -20.55 12.51
C ILE A 232 1.64 -20.36 11.45
N GLY A 233 1.91 -19.12 11.03
CA GLY A 233 2.76 -18.78 9.90
C GLY A 233 1.97 -18.51 8.61
N ILE A 234 2.71 -18.13 7.56
CA ILE A 234 2.15 -17.67 6.28
C ILE A 234 1.57 -18.84 5.49
N PRO A 235 0.39 -18.69 4.87
CA PRO A 235 -0.20 -19.72 4.02
C PRO A 235 0.65 -20.01 2.78
N THR A 236 0.52 -21.21 2.21
CA THR A 236 1.30 -21.65 1.03
C THR A 236 0.44 -21.97 -0.19
N ARG A 237 -0.88 -21.94 -0.04
CA ARG A 237 -1.86 -22.23 -1.09
C ARG A 237 -3.15 -21.48 -0.85
N THR A 238 -3.93 -21.35 -1.92
CA THR A 238 -5.25 -20.73 -1.89
C THR A 238 -6.32 -21.69 -2.42
N VAL A 239 -7.51 -21.66 -1.83
CA VAL A 239 -8.71 -22.36 -2.27
C VAL A 239 -9.89 -21.38 -2.29
N GLU A 240 -10.56 -21.29 -3.44
CA GLU A 240 -11.78 -20.49 -3.55
C GLU A 240 -12.96 -21.18 -2.88
N THR A 241 -13.69 -20.42 -2.08
CA THR A 241 -14.89 -20.87 -1.37
C THR A 241 -15.88 -19.71 -1.24
N THR A 242 -17.04 -19.96 -0.64
CA THR A 242 -18.07 -18.94 -0.41
C THR A 242 -18.50 -18.94 1.05
N CYS A 243 -18.87 -17.75 1.53
CA CYS A 243 -19.36 -17.58 2.89
C CYS A 243 -20.67 -18.34 3.10
N ALA A 244 -20.71 -19.18 4.13
CA ALA A 244 -21.87 -20.01 4.48
C ALA A 244 -22.96 -19.26 5.28
N TYR A 245 -22.91 -17.92 5.34
CA TYR A 245 -23.79 -17.11 6.18
C TYR A 245 -24.84 -16.33 5.38
N CYS A 246 -24.87 -15.01 5.49
CA CYS A 246 -25.99 -14.08 5.23
C CYS A 246 -26.64 -14.07 3.83
N GLY A 247 -26.31 -15.01 2.94
CA GLY A 247 -26.92 -15.13 1.61
C GLY A 247 -26.39 -14.14 0.56
N VAL A 248 -25.52 -13.20 0.95
CA VAL A 248 -24.80 -12.32 0.00
C VAL A 248 -23.90 -13.14 -0.92
N GLY A 249 -23.36 -14.26 -0.40
CA GLY A 249 -22.50 -15.14 -1.18
C GLY A 249 -21.11 -14.55 -1.44
N CYS A 250 -20.55 -13.81 -0.48
CA CYS A 250 -19.18 -13.30 -0.57
C CYS A 250 -18.21 -14.45 -0.87
N SER A 251 -17.45 -14.31 -1.96
CA SER A 251 -16.40 -15.25 -2.34
C SER A 251 -15.15 -15.00 -1.51
N PHE A 252 -14.55 -16.07 -0.99
CA PHE A 252 -13.34 -16.05 -0.19
C PHE A 252 -12.25 -16.89 -0.82
N LYS A 253 -11.01 -16.52 -0.49
CA LYS A 253 -9.78 -17.22 -0.84
C LYS A 253 -9.13 -17.66 0.46
N ALA A 254 -9.26 -18.93 0.80
CA ALA A 254 -8.80 -19.53 2.05
C ALA A 254 -7.52 -20.35 1.87
#